data_AF-A0A3M6UA73-F1
#
_entry.id   AF-A0A3M6UA73-F1
#
_cell.length_a   1.000
_cell.length_b   1.000
_cell.length_c   1.000
_cell.angle_alpha   90.00
_cell.angle_beta   90.00
_cell.angle_gamma   90.00
#
_symmetry.space_group_name_H-M   'P 1'
#
loop_
_entity.id
_entity.type
_entity.pdbx_description
1 polymer ?
#
loop_
_entity_poly.entity_id
_entity_poly.type
_entity_poly.pdbx_seq_one_letter_code
_entity_poly.pdbx_strand_id
1 'polypeptide(L)'
;MAAKEDENSVSYSLDHFTELKEVTSLIESIGTICHDNILLEAAEERLILILNKYQEQPHLLDPHLESLVQKLQHIVCDASNPAKVIQQGFKYLYLITKVRGPKFVVRLFSHEVTDVEPVLGMLYQQNPQDHETWETRYVLLLWLSIVCMIPFDMARFDGRRDANSGTQERRRPVVERILETAKMYLSVPDKSRDAAALVISKFVTRPDVKKEKLAEFLDWCLMRMERANGETMDGMLLLTGILTTLALLFKHGKRDDLIPYGE
;
A
#
# COMPACT_ATOMS: atom_id res chain seq x y z
N MET A 1 5.61 41.45 -46.48
CA MET A 1 6.50 40.63 -45.63
C MET A 1 5.66 40.08 -44.49
N ALA A 2 5.06 38.91 -44.68
CA ALA A 2 4.31 38.22 -43.65
C ALA A 2 5.26 37.26 -42.94
N ALA A 3 5.36 37.40 -41.61
CA ALA A 3 6.16 36.54 -40.77
C ALA A 3 5.60 35.12 -40.83
N LYS A 4 6.49 34.15 -41.07
CA LYS A 4 6.24 32.73 -40.82
C LYS A 4 6.16 32.55 -39.32
N GLU A 5 4.98 32.14 -38.83
CA GLU A 5 4.86 31.53 -37.52
C GLU A 5 5.46 30.12 -37.62
N ASP A 6 6.51 29.87 -36.81
CA ASP A 6 7.10 28.56 -36.62
C ASP A 6 6.09 27.65 -35.89
N GLU A 7 5.32 26.89 -36.66
CA GLU A 7 4.66 25.66 -36.20
C GLU A 7 5.74 24.62 -35.88
N ASN A 8 6.28 24.68 -34.67
CA ASN A 8 7.02 23.58 -34.08
C ASN A 8 6.52 23.34 -32.65
N SER A 9 5.21 23.07 -32.52
CA SER A 9 4.72 22.37 -31.34
C SER A 9 5.18 20.92 -31.45
N VAL A 10 6.39 20.65 -30.96
CA VAL A 10 6.91 19.29 -30.82
C VAL A 10 5.98 18.55 -29.86
N SER A 11 5.05 17.79 -30.42
CA SER A 11 4.24 16.82 -29.69
C SER A 11 5.20 15.74 -29.18
N TYR A 12 5.63 15.84 -27.92
CA TYR A 12 6.31 14.75 -27.21
C TYR A 12 5.29 13.65 -26.87
N SER A 13 4.71 13.03 -27.91
CA SER A 13 3.89 11.84 -27.74
C SER A 13 4.79 10.62 -27.90
N LEU A 14 4.95 9.86 -26.81
CA LEU A 14 5.56 8.54 -26.87
C LEU A 14 4.50 7.58 -27.41
N ASP A 15 4.86 6.74 -28.38
CA ASP A 15 3.90 5.82 -28.99
C ASP A 15 3.79 4.47 -28.24
N HIS A 16 4.85 4.04 -27.56
CA HIS A 16 4.92 2.76 -26.87
C HIS A 16 6.02 2.72 -25.80
N PHE A 17 5.93 1.76 -24.88
CA PHE A 17 6.94 1.51 -23.85
C PHE A 17 8.15 0.76 -24.43
N THR A 18 9.24 1.49 -24.71
CA THR A 18 10.42 0.92 -25.39
C THR A 18 11.39 0.19 -24.46
N GLU A 19 11.48 0.61 -23.20
CA GLU A 19 12.48 0.16 -22.22
C GLU A 19 12.08 -1.10 -21.45
N LEU A 20 11.09 -1.88 -21.93
CA LEU A 20 10.60 -3.08 -21.24
C LEU A 20 11.71 -4.08 -20.90
N LYS A 21 12.59 -4.36 -21.86
CA LYS A 21 13.71 -5.31 -21.66
C LYS A 21 14.67 -4.81 -20.60
N GLU A 22 14.92 -3.51 -20.57
CA GLU A 22 15.80 -2.87 -19.60
C GLU A 22 15.20 -2.93 -18.20
N VAL A 23 13.92 -2.55 -18.05
CA VAL A 23 13.22 -2.63 -16.75
C VAL A 23 13.15 -4.08 -16.25
N THR A 24 12.89 -5.04 -17.13
CA THR A 24 12.88 -6.47 -16.76
C THR A 24 14.26 -6.91 -16.28
N SER A 25 15.33 -6.49 -16.98
CA SER A 25 16.70 -6.78 -16.56
C SER A 25 17.07 -6.13 -15.22
N LEU A 26 16.57 -4.93 -14.93
CA LEU A 26 16.77 -4.25 -13.64
C LEU A 26 16.08 -5.00 -12.49
N ILE A 27 14.92 -5.60 -12.74
CA ILE A 27 14.19 -6.42 -11.75
C ILE A 27 14.93 -7.73 -11.50
N GLU A 28 15.39 -8.39 -12.56
CA GLU A 28 16.09 -9.68 -12.48
C GLU A 28 17.49 -9.54 -11.85
N SER A 29 18.12 -8.37 -11.96
CA SER A 29 19.44 -8.10 -11.37
C SER A 29 19.40 -7.79 -9.87
N ILE A 30 18.23 -7.54 -9.25
CA ILE A 30 18.14 -7.17 -7.82
C ILE A 30 18.89 -8.18 -6.94
N GLY A 31 18.68 -9.47 -7.18
CA GLY A 31 19.32 -10.53 -6.39
C GLY A 31 20.84 -10.57 -6.53
N THR A 32 21.37 -10.25 -7.72
CA THR A 32 22.82 -10.31 -7.99
C THR A 32 23.55 -9.10 -7.42
N ILE A 33 22.94 -7.92 -7.50
CA ILE A 33 23.55 -6.65 -7.04
C ILE A 33 23.30 -6.33 -5.57
N CYS A 34 22.52 -7.15 -4.84
CA CYS A 34 22.08 -6.83 -3.47
C CYS A 34 23.19 -6.58 -2.43
N HIS A 35 24.42 -6.99 -2.73
CA HIS A 35 25.58 -6.82 -1.87
C HIS A 35 26.28 -5.45 -2.05
N ASP A 36 26.01 -4.76 -3.16
CA ASP A 36 26.64 -3.49 -3.53
C ASP A 36 25.59 -2.37 -3.53
N ASN A 37 25.66 -1.50 -2.52
CA ASN A 37 24.73 -0.38 -2.37
C ASN A 37 24.83 0.61 -3.55
N ILE A 38 26.02 0.80 -4.14
CA ILE A 38 26.22 1.74 -5.25
C ILE A 38 25.49 1.22 -6.48
N LEU A 39 25.58 -0.09 -6.76
CA LEU A 39 24.87 -0.70 -7.87
C LEU A 39 23.35 -0.72 -7.66
N LEU A 40 22.89 -0.95 -6.44
CA LEU A 40 21.46 -0.87 -6.09
C LEU A 40 20.90 0.54 -6.32
N GLU A 41 21.60 1.57 -5.82
CA GLU A 41 21.22 2.98 -6.00
C GLU A 41 21.23 3.36 -7.48
N ALA A 42 22.27 2.99 -8.23
CA ALA A 42 22.36 3.26 -9.67
C ALA A 42 21.23 2.56 -10.47
N ALA A 43 20.88 1.32 -10.11
CA ALA A 43 19.77 0.60 -10.74
C ALA A 43 18.40 1.25 -10.40
N GLU A 44 18.23 1.70 -9.16
CA GLU A 44 17.05 2.44 -8.72
C GLU A 44 16.90 3.77 -9.47
N GLU A 45 17.96 4.58 -9.53
CA GLU A 45 17.99 5.83 -10.29
C GLU A 45 17.68 5.59 -11.76
N ARG A 46 18.24 4.53 -12.34
CA ARG A 46 17.96 4.18 -13.74
C ARG A 46 16.49 3.85 -13.96
N LEU A 47 15.87 3.10 -13.05
CA LEU A 47 14.44 2.79 -13.11
C LEU A 47 13.60 4.08 -12.98
N ILE A 48 13.97 4.99 -12.06
CA ILE A 48 13.31 6.29 -11.91
C ILE A 48 13.37 7.08 -13.21
N LEU A 49 14.54 7.17 -13.85
CA LEU A 49 14.71 7.89 -15.11
C LEU A 49 13.85 7.32 -16.23
N ILE A 50 13.73 6.00 -16.32
CA ILE A 50 12.88 5.34 -17.31
C ILE A 50 11.40 5.65 -17.03
N LEU A 51 10.94 5.41 -15.81
CA LEU A 51 9.52 5.55 -15.46
C LEU A 51 9.04 7.01 -15.55
N ASN A 52 9.89 7.98 -15.21
CA ASN A 52 9.55 9.40 -15.28
C ASN A 52 9.23 9.87 -16.72
N LYS A 53 9.78 9.23 -17.76
CA LYS A 53 9.43 9.54 -19.17
C LYS A 53 7.94 9.32 -19.47
N TYR A 54 7.32 8.39 -18.75
CA TYR A 54 5.94 7.97 -18.96
C TYR A 54 4.98 8.62 -17.96
N GLN A 55 5.44 9.59 -17.16
CA GLN A 55 4.60 10.22 -16.13
C GLN A 55 3.40 10.97 -16.72
N GLU A 56 3.56 11.61 -17.89
CA GLU A 56 2.46 12.31 -18.59
C GLU A 56 1.55 11.34 -19.37
N GLN A 57 2.07 10.16 -19.74
CA GLN A 57 1.35 9.14 -20.51
C GLN A 57 1.49 7.74 -19.88
N PRO A 58 1.03 7.54 -18.64
CA PRO A 58 1.29 6.30 -17.89
C PRO A 58 0.55 5.09 -18.45
N HIS A 59 -0.49 5.32 -19.27
CA HIS A 59 -1.25 4.27 -19.94
C HIS A 59 -0.41 3.44 -20.93
N LEU A 60 0.74 3.98 -21.39
CA LEU A 60 1.68 3.25 -22.24
C LEU A 60 2.35 2.08 -21.50
N LEU A 61 2.37 2.10 -20.17
CA LEU A 61 2.90 1.00 -19.35
C LEU A 61 1.91 -0.16 -19.23
N ASP A 62 0.60 0.10 -19.36
CA ASP A 62 -0.49 -0.84 -19.05
C ASP A 62 -0.33 -2.24 -19.66
N PRO A 63 0.10 -2.40 -20.93
CA PRO A 63 0.27 -3.73 -21.53
C PRO A 63 1.33 -4.60 -20.84
N HIS A 64 2.23 -4.01 -20.07
CA HIS A 64 3.38 -4.69 -19.47
C HIS A 64 3.37 -4.67 -17.94
N LEU A 65 2.56 -3.81 -17.33
CA LEU A 65 2.52 -3.64 -15.88
C LEU A 65 2.19 -4.94 -15.13
N GLU A 66 1.27 -5.75 -15.65
CA GLU A 66 0.89 -7.01 -15.01
C GLU A 66 2.11 -7.94 -14.85
N SER A 67 2.87 -8.14 -15.92
CA SER A 67 4.09 -8.97 -15.90
C SER A 67 5.15 -8.41 -14.95
N LEU A 68 5.37 -7.09 -14.95
CA LEU A 68 6.35 -6.45 -14.07
C LEU A 68 5.96 -6.57 -12.59
N VAL A 69 4.68 -6.33 -12.28
CA VAL A 69 4.16 -6.45 -10.91
C VAL A 69 4.24 -7.90 -10.44
N GLN A 70 3.87 -8.88 -11.26
CA GLN A 70 3.97 -10.31 -10.91
C GLN A 70 5.41 -10.74 -10.64
N LYS A 71 6.39 -10.31 -11.46
CA LYS A 71 7.82 -10.58 -11.22
C LYS A 71 8.28 -10.02 -9.87
N LEU A 72 7.94 -8.77 -9.58
CA LEU A 72 8.28 -8.13 -8.32
C LEU A 72 7.57 -8.79 -7.13
N GLN A 73 6.31 -9.19 -7.32
CA GLN A 73 5.54 -9.88 -6.29
C GLN A 73 6.18 -11.22 -5.92
N HIS A 74 6.63 -12.00 -6.91
CA HIS A 74 7.37 -13.24 -6.66
C HIS A 74 8.65 -12.99 -5.84
N ILE A 75 9.38 -11.89 -6.11
CA ILE A 75 10.59 -11.55 -5.36
C ILE A 75 10.27 -11.21 -3.90
N VAL A 76 9.25 -10.38 -3.65
CA VAL A 76 8.93 -9.92 -2.28
C VAL A 76 8.23 -10.98 -1.43
N CYS A 77 7.55 -11.96 -2.05
CA CYS A 77 6.89 -13.05 -1.36
C CYS A 77 7.80 -14.23 -1.06
N ASP A 78 8.94 -14.34 -1.75
CA ASP A 78 9.88 -15.42 -1.54
C ASP A 78 10.73 -15.16 -0.28
N ALA A 79 10.37 -15.83 0.81
CA ALA A 79 11.02 -15.73 2.11
C ALA A 79 12.46 -16.25 2.13
N SER A 80 12.92 -16.92 1.06
CA SER A 80 14.34 -17.30 0.93
C SER A 80 15.23 -16.12 0.50
N ASN A 81 14.63 -15.05 -0.02
CA ASN A 81 15.38 -13.87 -0.43
C ASN A 81 15.91 -13.07 0.77
N PRO A 82 17.12 -12.47 0.65
CA PRO A 82 17.63 -11.55 1.65
C PRO A 82 16.68 -10.34 1.85
N ALA A 83 16.60 -9.83 3.08
CA ALA A 83 15.76 -8.67 3.40
C ALA A 83 16.00 -7.47 2.47
N LYS A 84 17.26 -7.21 2.07
CA LYS A 84 17.62 -6.16 1.10
C LYS A 84 16.98 -6.35 -0.28
N VAL A 85 16.91 -7.60 -0.76
CA VAL A 85 16.28 -7.93 -2.06
C VAL A 85 14.78 -7.65 -2.01
N ILE A 86 14.13 -8.08 -0.92
CA ILE A 86 12.71 -7.84 -0.69
C ILE A 86 12.42 -6.34 -0.59
N GLN A 87 13.22 -5.60 0.18
CA GLN A 87 13.11 -4.15 0.33
C GLN A 87 13.26 -3.43 -1.03
N GLN A 88 14.25 -3.82 -1.84
CA GLN A 88 14.45 -3.25 -3.17
C GLN A 88 13.26 -3.56 -4.11
N GLY A 89 12.71 -4.78 -4.02
CA GLY A 89 11.50 -5.16 -4.74
C GLY A 89 10.31 -4.26 -4.39
N PHE A 90 10.13 -3.95 -3.10
CA PHE A 90 9.08 -3.02 -2.66
C PHE A 90 9.32 -1.58 -3.14
N LYS A 91 10.56 -1.10 -3.17
CA LYS A 91 10.87 0.20 -3.77
C LYS A 91 10.47 0.26 -5.24
N TYR A 92 10.77 -0.79 -6.02
CA TYR A 92 10.39 -0.84 -7.43
C TYR A 92 8.88 -0.90 -7.63
N LEU A 93 8.16 -1.66 -6.79
CA LEU A 93 6.69 -1.66 -6.76
C LEU A 93 6.14 -0.26 -6.44
N TYR A 94 6.75 0.45 -5.49
CA TYR A 94 6.39 1.83 -5.18
C TYR A 94 6.60 2.76 -6.38
N LEU A 95 7.74 2.68 -7.07
CA LEU A 95 8.03 3.51 -8.24
C LEU A 95 7.00 3.30 -9.37
N ILE A 96 6.65 2.05 -9.66
CA ILE A 96 5.58 1.71 -10.60
C ILE A 96 4.24 2.31 -10.13
N THR A 97 3.93 2.16 -8.85
CA THR A 97 2.72 2.71 -8.21
C THR A 97 2.67 4.24 -8.29
N LYS A 98 3.80 4.91 -8.14
CA LYS A 98 3.93 6.38 -8.20
C LYS A 98 3.60 6.90 -9.60
N VAL A 99 4.11 6.25 -10.65
CA VAL A 99 3.90 6.70 -12.04
C VAL A 99 2.51 6.33 -12.56
N ARG A 100 2.10 5.07 -12.38
CA ARG A 100 0.81 4.62 -12.92
C ARG A 100 -0.41 5.04 -12.08
N GLY A 101 -0.21 5.10 -10.77
CA GLY A 101 -1.24 5.36 -9.78
C GLY A 101 -1.70 4.10 -9.03
N PRO A 102 -1.94 4.21 -7.70
CA PRO A 102 -2.20 3.07 -6.82
C PRO A 102 -3.47 2.30 -7.15
N LYS A 103 -4.53 2.97 -7.63
CA LYS A 103 -5.79 2.29 -7.97
C LYS A 103 -5.64 1.24 -9.07
N PHE A 104 -4.71 1.45 -10.01
CA PHE A 104 -4.48 0.53 -11.11
C PHE A 104 -3.55 -0.59 -10.68
N VAL A 105 -2.40 -0.25 -10.09
CA VAL A 105 -1.39 -1.24 -9.65
C VAL A 105 -1.95 -2.19 -8.61
N VAL A 106 -2.77 -1.70 -7.67
CA VAL A 106 -3.37 -2.57 -6.64
C VAL A 106 -4.25 -3.66 -7.24
N ARG A 107 -4.84 -3.47 -8.42
CA ARG A 107 -5.63 -4.51 -9.09
C ARG A 107 -4.79 -5.62 -9.68
N LEU A 108 -3.48 -5.39 -9.85
CA LEU A 108 -2.52 -6.33 -10.43
C LEU A 108 -1.84 -7.22 -9.38
N PHE A 109 -1.95 -6.89 -8.09
CA PHE A 109 -1.50 -7.80 -7.02
C PHE A 109 -2.34 -9.07 -6.99
N SER A 110 -1.80 -10.14 -6.42
CA SER A 110 -2.61 -11.31 -6.09
C SER A 110 -3.73 -10.95 -5.11
N HIS A 111 -4.91 -11.50 -5.39
CA HIS A 111 -6.14 -11.32 -4.60
C HIS A 111 -6.58 -12.65 -4.02
N GLU A 112 -5.68 -13.36 -3.37
CA GLU A 112 -6.00 -14.64 -2.76
C GLU A 112 -6.21 -14.48 -1.25
N VAL A 113 -7.12 -15.30 -0.72
CA VAL A 113 -7.39 -15.32 0.73
C VAL A 113 -6.13 -15.72 1.50
N THR A 114 -5.30 -16.58 0.91
CA THR A 114 -3.98 -17.01 1.41
C THR A 114 -2.99 -15.87 1.61
N ASP A 115 -3.17 -14.71 0.97
CA ASP A 115 -2.26 -13.56 1.06
C ASP A 115 -2.43 -12.74 2.35
N VAL A 116 -3.57 -12.88 3.05
CA VAL A 116 -3.88 -12.07 4.26
C VAL A 116 -2.79 -12.21 5.33
N GLU A 117 -2.44 -13.45 5.69
CA GLU A 117 -1.49 -13.72 6.76
C GLU A 117 -0.03 -13.39 6.39
N PRO A 118 0.47 -13.73 5.19
CA PRO A 118 1.78 -13.28 4.73
C PRO A 118 1.91 -11.75 4.73
N VAL A 119 0.93 -11.02 4.18
CA VAL A 119 0.96 -9.55 4.12
C VAL A 119 0.94 -8.94 5.52
N LEU A 120 0.07 -9.43 6.41
CA LEU A 120 0.06 -9.00 7.81
C LEU A 120 1.38 -9.36 8.52
N GLY A 121 1.91 -10.57 8.29
CA GLY A 121 3.17 -11.03 8.86
C GLY A 121 4.35 -10.13 8.48
N MET A 122 4.44 -9.73 7.21
CA MET A 122 5.44 -8.77 6.73
C MET A 122 5.24 -7.40 7.39
N LEU A 123 4.00 -6.89 7.49
CA LEU A 123 3.70 -5.61 8.15
C LEU A 123 4.09 -5.61 9.64
N TYR A 124 3.90 -6.72 10.36
CA TYR A 124 4.29 -6.84 11.77
C TYR A 124 5.80 -6.79 11.98
N GLN A 125 6.59 -7.13 10.97
CA GLN A 125 8.05 -7.06 11.05
C GLN A 125 8.58 -5.66 10.75
N GLN A 126 7.74 -4.75 10.24
CA GLN A 126 8.15 -3.38 9.92
C GLN A 126 8.14 -2.49 11.16
N ASN A 127 9.05 -1.52 11.19
CA ASN A 127 9.08 -0.46 12.18
C ASN A 127 8.40 0.80 11.60
N PRO A 128 7.29 1.30 12.16
CA PRO A 128 6.62 2.51 11.67
C PRO A 128 7.47 3.78 11.73
N GLN A 129 8.49 3.81 12.59
CA GLN A 129 9.38 4.97 12.79
C GLN A 129 10.64 4.91 11.91
N ASP A 130 10.85 3.82 11.16
CA ASP A 130 11.98 3.70 10.26
C ASP A 130 11.73 4.52 8.98
N HIS A 131 12.58 5.49 8.67
CA HIS A 131 12.39 6.32 7.49
C HIS A 131 12.94 5.72 6.20
N GLU A 132 13.67 4.60 6.26
CA GLU A 132 14.32 3.99 5.08
C GLU A 132 13.44 2.95 4.38
N THR A 133 12.41 2.43 5.06
CA THR A 133 11.58 1.30 4.58
C THR A 133 10.12 1.65 4.37
N TRP A 134 9.78 2.93 4.31
CA TRP A 134 8.40 3.38 4.21
C TRP A 134 7.70 2.91 2.92
N GLU A 135 8.43 2.70 1.81
CA GLU A 135 7.88 2.15 0.56
C GLU A 135 7.33 0.74 0.78
N THR A 136 8.01 -0.07 1.58
CA THR A 136 7.57 -1.42 1.95
C THR A 136 6.23 -1.35 2.67
N ARG A 137 6.14 -0.49 3.69
CA ARG A 137 4.92 -0.31 4.50
C ARG A 137 3.77 0.20 3.65
N TYR A 138 4.04 1.19 2.80
CA TYR A 138 3.06 1.75 1.88
C TYR A 138 2.48 0.71 0.92
N VAL A 139 3.34 -0.05 0.23
CA VAL A 139 2.91 -1.07 -0.73
C VAL A 139 2.17 -2.22 -0.03
N LEU A 140 2.64 -2.66 1.14
CA LEU A 140 1.96 -3.69 1.93
C LEU A 140 0.57 -3.24 2.40
N LEU A 141 0.40 -1.99 2.84
CA LEU A 141 -0.91 -1.45 3.20
C LEU A 141 -1.85 -1.33 2.00
N LEU A 142 -1.33 -0.92 0.83
CA LEU A 142 -2.11 -0.91 -0.40
C LEU A 142 -2.59 -2.32 -0.77
N TRP A 143 -1.72 -3.32 -0.66
CA TRP A 143 -2.05 -4.71 -0.93
C TRP A 143 -3.06 -5.26 0.10
N LEU A 144 -2.88 -4.93 1.38
CA LEU A 144 -3.86 -5.25 2.43
C LEU A 144 -5.24 -4.64 2.11
N SER A 145 -5.29 -3.43 1.53
CA SER A 145 -6.54 -2.73 1.18
C SER A 145 -7.38 -3.42 0.09
N ILE A 146 -6.80 -4.38 -0.64
CA ILE A 146 -7.52 -5.17 -1.65
C ILE A 146 -7.78 -6.60 -1.17
N VAL A 147 -6.80 -7.24 -0.54
CA VAL A 147 -6.96 -8.60 -0.02
C VAL A 147 -8.06 -8.66 1.04
N CYS A 148 -8.16 -7.65 1.90
CA CYS A 148 -9.22 -7.57 2.91
C CYS A 148 -10.64 -7.40 2.33
N MET A 149 -10.78 -7.10 1.04
CA MET A 149 -12.08 -6.90 0.38
C MET A 149 -12.60 -8.15 -0.35
N ILE A 150 -11.82 -9.23 -0.41
CA ILE A 150 -12.25 -10.49 -1.01
C ILE A 150 -13.38 -11.09 -0.14
N PRO A 151 -14.48 -11.59 -0.72
CA PRO A 151 -15.61 -12.14 0.02
C PRO A 151 -15.28 -13.53 0.61
N PHE A 152 -14.69 -13.57 1.80
CA PHE A 152 -14.41 -14.79 2.57
C PHE A 152 -14.65 -14.55 4.07
N ASP A 153 -15.00 -15.58 4.83
CA ASP A 153 -15.15 -15.41 6.28
C ASP A 153 -13.80 -15.18 6.98
N MET A 154 -13.65 -14.01 7.62
CA MET A 154 -12.46 -13.61 8.36
C MET A 154 -12.14 -14.53 9.52
N ALA A 155 -13.16 -15.13 10.15
CA ALA A 155 -12.98 -16.05 11.28
C ALA A 155 -12.15 -17.29 10.93
N ARG A 156 -11.98 -17.60 9.63
CA ARG A 156 -11.11 -18.70 9.17
C ARG A 156 -9.63 -18.50 9.52
N PHE A 157 -9.21 -17.26 9.80
CA PHE A 157 -7.83 -16.91 10.16
C PHE A 157 -7.58 -16.87 11.66
N ASP A 158 -8.64 -17.01 12.47
CA ASP A 158 -8.57 -16.92 13.94
C ASP A 158 -8.06 -18.23 14.57
N GLY A 159 -7.21 -18.95 13.84
CA GLY A 159 -6.64 -20.24 14.22
C GLY A 159 -6.09 -20.25 15.64
N ARG A 160 -6.36 -21.35 16.35
CA ARG A 160 -5.88 -21.61 17.71
C ARG A 160 -4.37 -21.88 17.65
N ARG A 161 -3.54 -21.07 18.32
CA ARG A 161 -2.11 -21.34 18.43
C ARG A 161 -1.84 -22.47 19.42
N ASP A 162 -0.74 -23.18 19.19
CA ASP A 162 -0.37 -24.50 19.68
C ASP A 162 -0.52 -24.75 21.19
N ALA A 163 -0.94 -25.97 21.53
CA ALA A 163 -1.06 -26.50 22.89
C ALA A 163 0.29 -26.71 23.65
N ASN A 164 1.40 -26.16 23.12
CA ASN A 164 2.75 -26.39 23.66
C ASN A 164 3.25 -25.27 24.59
N SER A 165 2.52 -24.16 24.74
CA SER A 165 2.66 -23.25 25.87
C SER A 165 1.44 -23.45 26.77
N GLY A 166 1.63 -23.79 28.04
CA GLY A 166 0.56 -24.07 29.02
C GLY A 166 -0.45 -22.94 29.26
N THR A 167 -0.39 -21.85 28.50
CA THR A 167 -1.37 -20.78 28.38
C THR A 167 -2.04 -20.88 27.00
N GLN A 168 -3.30 -21.32 26.96
CA GLN A 168 -4.15 -21.23 25.77
C GLN A 168 -4.52 -19.76 25.49
N GLU A 169 -3.57 -18.94 25.07
CA GLU A 169 -3.90 -17.63 24.52
C GLU A 169 -4.44 -17.83 23.09
N ARG A 170 -5.75 -17.63 22.93
CA ARG A 170 -6.36 -17.54 21.60
C ARG A 170 -5.64 -16.41 20.86
N ARG A 171 -5.18 -16.70 19.65
CA ARG A 171 -4.66 -15.68 18.74
C ARG A 171 -5.73 -14.61 18.60
N ARG A 172 -5.36 -13.33 18.70
CA ARG A 172 -6.31 -12.23 18.50
C ARG A 172 -6.99 -12.38 17.13
N PRO A 173 -8.28 -12.05 17.02
CA PRO A 173 -9.01 -12.09 15.76
C PRO A 173 -8.29 -11.32 14.65
N VAL A 174 -8.30 -11.84 13.43
CA VAL A 174 -7.65 -11.22 12.26
C VAL A 174 -8.21 -9.83 11.98
N VAL A 175 -9.51 -9.63 12.25
CA VAL A 175 -10.19 -8.33 12.10
C VAL A 175 -9.55 -7.29 13.02
N GLU A 176 -9.31 -7.65 14.28
CA GLU A 176 -8.67 -6.75 15.25
C GLU A 176 -7.22 -6.48 14.85
N ARG A 177 -6.49 -7.53 14.45
CA ARG A 177 -5.11 -7.41 13.97
C ARG A 177 -4.97 -6.45 12.79
N ILE A 178 -5.84 -6.57 11.78
CA ILE A 178 -5.87 -5.66 10.62
C ILE A 178 -6.12 -4.22 11.07
N LEU A 179 -7.13 -4.00 11.92
CA LEU A 179 -7.50 -2.66 12.38
C LEU A 179 -6.40 -2.03 13.26
N GLU A 180 -5.81 -2.80 14.18
CA GLU A 180 -4.71 -2.34 15.04
C GLU A 180 -3.50 -1.95 14.19
N THR A 181 -3.09 -2.82 13.27
CA THR A 181 -1.97 -2.55 12.35
C THR A 181 -2.24 -1.30 11.53
N ALA A 182 -3.40 -1.16 10.90
CA ALA A 182 -3.70 0.01 10.10
C ALA A 182 -3.81 1.30 10.94
N LYS A 183 -4.42 1.23 12.14
CA LYS A 183 -4.52 2.39 13.05
C LYS A 183 -3.15 2.92 13.48
N MET A 184 -2.17 2.03 13.69
CA MET A 184 -0.79 2.39 14.02
C MET A 184 -0.14 3.28 12.93
N TYR A 185 -0.50 3.04 11.67
CA TYR A 185 0.01 3.82 10.54
C TYR A 185 -0.73 5.15 10.32
N LEU A 186 -1.79 5.48 11.08
CA LEU A 186 -2.48 6.77 10.90
C LEU A 186 -1.69 7.99 11.38
N SER A 187 -0.69 7.80 12.25
CA SER A 187 0.14 8.89 12.79
C SER A 187 1.53 8.99 12.18
N VAL A 188 1.84 8.21 11.13
CA VAL A 188 3.16 8.30 10.47
C VAL A 188 3.23 9.50 9.51
N PRO A 189 4.42 10.11 9.32
CA PRO A 189 4.60 11.28 8.46
C PRO A 189 4.74 10.96 6.97
N ASP A 190 4.62 9.69 6.56
CA ASP A 190 4.84 9.22 5.18
C ASP A 190 3.52 8.76 4.50
N LYS A 191 3.62 8.34 3.23
CA LYS A 191 2.45 7.93 2.41
C LYS A 191 1.71 6.71 2.96
N SER A 192 2.33 5.93 3.84
CA SER A 192 1.69 4.78 4.51
C SER A 192 0.45 5.23 5.29
N ARG A 193 0.41 6.47 5.78
CA ARG A 193 -0.78 7.04 6.43
C ARG A 193 -2.02 7.02 5.52
N ASP A 194 -1.87 7.44 4.27
CA ASP A 194 -2.98 7.48 3.32
C ASP A 194 -3.39 6.06 2.90
N ALA A 195 -2.42 5.14 2.77
CA ALA A 195 -2.70 3.73 2.51
C ALA A 195 -3.43 3.06 3.68
N ALA A 196 -3.05 3.37 4.93
CA ALA A 196 -3.72 2.90 6.13
C ALA A 196 -5.16 3.42 6.24
N ALA A 197 -5.38 4.71 5.96
CA ALA A 197 -6.71 5.29 5.88
C ALA A 197 -7.58 4.58 4.82
N LEU A 198 -6.99 4.20 3.68
CA LEU A 198 -7.66 3.43 2.64
C LEU A 198 -8.01 2.01 3.10
N VAL A 199 -7.11 1.33 3.82
CA VAL A 199 -7.39 0.00 4.41
C VAL A 199 -8.58 0.10 5.34
N ILE A 200 -8.54 1.00 6.32
CA ILE A 200 -9.57 1.10 7.36
C ILE A 200 -10.92 1.46 6.74
N SER A 201 -11.00 2.50 5.92
CA SER A 201 -12.25 2.97 5.32
C SER A 201 -12.97 1.90 4.50
N LYS A 202 -12.23 1.09 3.73
CA LYS A 202 -12.79 -0.07 3.01
C LYS A 202 -13.14 -1.22 3.95
N PHE A 203 -12.30 -1.51 4.92
CA PHE A 203 -12.46 -2.68 5.77
C PHE A 203 -13.65 -2.53 6.73
N VAL A 204 -13.84 -1.38 7.36
CA VAL A 204 -14.98 -1.14 8.27
C VAL A 204 -16.31 -0.96 7.55
N THR A 205 -16.31 -0.78 6.22
CA THR A 205 -17.53 -0.73 5.39
C THR A 205 -17.89 -2.09 4.80
N ARG A 206 -17.04 -3.10 4.99
CA ARG A 206 -17.29 -4.47 4.56
C ARG A 206 -18.49 -5.06 5.33
N PRO A 207 -19.43 -5.79 4.70
CA PRO A 207 -20.73 -6.11 5.32
C PRO A 207 -20.69 -6.88 6.66
N ASP A 208 -19.73 -7.78 6.83
CA ASP A 208 -19.47 -8.57 8.04
C ASP A 208 -18.79 -7.71 9.12
N VAL A 209 -17.69 -7.04 8.77
CA VAL A 209 -16.92 -6.20 9.70
C VAL A 209 -17.71 -4.99 10.17
N LYS A 210 -18.49 -4.37 9.28
CA LYS A 210 -19.30 -3.18 9.56
C LYS A 210 -20.22 -3.38 10.75
N LYS A 211 -20.89 -4.54 10.81
CA LYS A 211 -21.87 -4.84 11.88
C LYS A 211 -21.23 -4.84 13.26
N GLU A 212 -19.97 -5.21 13.34
CA GLU A 212 -19.26 -5.40 14.62
C GLU A 212 -18.35 -4.22 14.96
N LYS A 213 -17.72 -3.59 13.95
CA LYS A 213 -16.58 -2.68 14.15
C LYS A 213 -16.81 -1.25 13.70
N LEU A 214 -17.86 -0.93 12.95
CA LEU A 214 -18.07 0.45 12.47
C LEU A 214 -18.31 1.42 13.62
N ALA A 215 -19.25 1.12 14.53
CA ALA A 215 -19.54 1.95 15.70
C ALA A 215 -18.29 2.13 16.58
N GLU A 216 -17.65 1.00 16.94
CA GLU A 216 -16.41 0.98 17.73
C GLU A 216 -15.30 1.83 17.09
N PHE A 217 -15.18 1.80 15.76
CA PHE A 217 -14.22 2.61 15.04
C PHE A 217 -14.53 4.11 15.08
N LEU A 218 -15.79 4.49 14.92
CA LEU A 218 -16.21 5.91 14.98
C LEU A 218 -16.01 6.48 16.39
N ASP A 219 -16.37 5.72 17.43
CA ASP A 219 -16.11 6.09 18.83
C ASP A 219 -14.61 6.27 19.08
N TRP A 220 -13.78 5.36 18.54
CA TRP A 220 -12.33 5.48 18.61
C TRP A 220 -11.82 6.75 17.92
N CYS A 221 -12.37 7.11 16.75
CA CYS A 221 -12.01 8.36 16.07
C CYS A 221 -12.34 9.58 16.93
N LEU A 222 -13.56 9.68 17.45
CA LEU A 222 -14.00 10.79 18.32
C LEU A 222 -13.09 10.92 19.55
N MET A 223 -12.91 9.83 20.30
CA MET A 223 -12.05 9.81 21.48
C MET A 223 -10.61 10.23 21.16
N ARG A 224 -10.04 9.78 20.03
CA ARG A 224 -8.67 10.13 19.64
C ARG A 224 -8.56 11.57 19.18
N MET A 225 -9.56 12.11 18.49
CA MET A 225 -9.58 13.53 18.10
C MET A 225 -9.67 14.45 19.31
N GLU A 226 -10.51 14.13 20.30
CA GLU A 226 -10.62 14.90 21.55
C GLU A 226 -9.32 14.91 22.37
N ARG A 227 -8.59 13.80 22.37
CA ARG A 227 -7.34 13.64 23.15
C ARG A 227 -6.10 14.12 22.40
N ALA A 228 -6.17 14.30 21.08
CA ALA A 228 -5.01 14.69 20.29
C ALA A 228 -4.64 16.15 20.57
N ASN A 229 -3.36 16.40 20.87
CA ASN A 229 -2.87 17.77 20.99
C ASN A 229 -2.50 18.32 19.59
N GLY A 230 -3.35 19.18 19.04
CA GLY A 230 -3.13 19.85 17.75
C GLY A 230 -1.92 20.79 17.71
N GLU A 231 -1.28 21.07 18.85
CA GLU A 231 -0.03 21.85 18.89
C GLU A 231 1.21 20.97 18.69
N THR A 232 1.07 19.65 18.81
CA THR A 232 2.18 18.70 18.62
C THR A 232 2.16 18.11 17.21
N MET A 233 3.34 17.79 16.69
CA MET A 233 3.46 17.13 15.39
C MET A 233 2.76 15.77 15.37
N ASP A 234 2.93 14.95 16.42
CA ASP A 234 2.27 13.64 16.52
C ASP A 234 0.74 13.75 16.55
N GLY A 235 0.20 14.69 17.33
CA GLY A 235 -1.23 14.96 17.38
C GLY A 235 -1.78 15.43 16.03
N MET A 236 -1.07 16.33 15.34
CA MET A 236 -1.46 16.78 13.99
C MET A 236 -1.42 15.67 12.95
N LEU A 237 -0.41 14.80 12.99
CA LEU A 237 -0.30 13.66 12.08
C LEU A 237 -1.45 12.68 12.28
N LEU A 238 -1.77 12.36 13.54
CA LEU A 238 -2.90 11.51 13.91
C LEU A 238 -4.24 12.12 13.48
N LEU A 239 -4.48 13.40 13.78
CA LEU A 239 -5.71 14.10 13.39
C LEU A 239 -5.90 14.06 11.88
N THR A 240 -4.83 14.33 11.13
CA THR A 240 -4.85 14.24 9.66
C THR A 240 -5.20 12.82 9.20
N GLY A 241 -4.59 11.79 9.78
CA GLY A 241 -4.89 10.39 9.44
C GLY A 241 -6.33 10.01 9.73
N ILE A 242 -6.88 10.41 10.89
CA ILE A 242 -8.27 10.15 11.26
C ILE A 242 -9.22 10.86 10.30
N LEU A 243 -9.03 12.16 10.06
CA LEU A 243 -9.89 12.95 9.17
C LEU A 243 -9.86 12.44 7.74
N THR A 244 -8.68 12.07 7.21
CA THR A 244 -8.56 11.42 5.89
C THR A 244 -9.32 10.08 5.87
N THR A 245 -9.23 9.29 6.95
CA THR A 245 -9.96 8.01 7.04
C THR A 245 -11.48 8.23 7.04
N LEU A 246 -11.98 9.21 7.79
CA LEU A 246 -13.40 9.56 7.81
C LEU A 246 -13.87 10.09 6.45
N ALA A 247 -13.09 10.94 5.78
CA ALA A 247 -13.41 11.41 4.43
C ALA A 247 -13.51 10.24 3.42
N LEU A 248 -12.58 9.28 3.48
CA LEU A 248 -12.63 8.07 2.66
C LEU A 248 -13.79 7.16 3.06
N LEU A 249 -14.11 7.05 4.35
CA LEU A 249 -15.24 6.30 4.86
C LEU A 249 -16.56 6.84 4.28
N PHE A 250 -16.78 8.15 4.30
CA PHE A 250 -17.97 8.77 3.72
C PHE A 250 -18.02 8.63 2.19
N LYS A 251 -16.86 8.56 1.53
CA LYS A 251 -16.76 8.34 0.09
C LYS A 251 -17.11 6.91 -0.33
N HIS A 252 -16.76 5.92 0.50
CA HIS A 252 -16.86 4.49 0.16
C HIS A 252 -18.05 3.78 0.81
N GLY A 253 -18.47 4.24 1.99
CA GLY A 253 -19.60 3.69 2.73
C GLY A 253 -20.94 4.03 2.08
N LYS A 254 -21.90 3.13 2.23
CA LYS A 254 -23.28 3.40 1.78
C LYS A 254 -23.90 4.43 2.72
N ARG A 255 -24.67 5.36 2.16
CA ARG A 255 -25.34 6.41 2.95
C ARG A 255 -26.19 5.82 4.08
N ASP A 256 -27.00 4.80 3.79
CA ASP A 256 -27.90 4.17 4.77
C ASP A 256 -27.16 3.56 5.96
N ASP A 257 -25.91 3.13 5.75
CA ASP A 257 -25.07 2.54 6.79
C ASP A 257 -24.47 3.60 7.72
N LEU A 258 -24.34 4.85 7.25
CA LEU A 258 -23.66 5.94 7.95
C LEU A 258 -24.63 6.95 8.58
N ILE A 259 -25.87 7.06 8.06
CA ILE A 259 -26.92 7.93 8.63
C ILE A 259 -27.08 7.78 10.15
N PRO A 260 -27.11 6.56 10.72
CA PRO A 260 -27.29 6.39 12.17
C PRO A 260 -26.21 7.03 13.05
N TYR A 261 -25.08 7.45 12.47
CA TYR A 261 -23.94 8.03 13.17
C TYR A 261 -23.71 9.52 12.84
N GLY A 262 -24.64 10.14 12.10
CA GLY A 262 -24.51 11.53 11.65
C GLY A 262 -25.28 12.56 12.49
N GLU A 263 -25.92 12.13 13.57
CA GLU A 263 -26.66 12.99 14.52
C GLU A 263 -25.83 13.36 15.74
#